data_AF-A0A7Y3WTY2-F1
#
_entry.id   AF-A0A7Y3WTY2-F1
#
_cell.length_a   1.000
_cell.length_b   1.000
_cell.length_c   1.000
_cell.angle_alpha   90.00
_cell.angle_beta   90.00
_cell.angle_gamma   90.00
#
_symmetry.space_group_name_H-M   'P 1'
#
loop_
_entity.id
_entity.type
_entity.pdbx_description
1 polymer ?
#
loop_
_entity_poly.entity_id
_entity_poly.type
_entity_poly.pdbx_seq_one_letter_code
_entity_poly.pdbx_strand_id
1 'polypeptide(L)'
;MNKAGVTLIGYPNTLVLLQAAVITFLVTGSGVTIDGLTITSDNPYAVEFIQLAGTNHKLVNNVIFGPPQVGPSTGWVVNRGFLTQGNIVNLIVQDNIFYFLRQPAYLNPNSTGSIINNVVYNTRGFVVDQAIFVFSGNSWGSPVNAVDIALLVGTISGSPYDPLTDLAANNSSATISDQR
;
A
#
# COMPACT_ATOMS: atom_id res chain seq x y z
N MET A 1 -9.20 -2.55 15.36
CA MET A 1 -9.82 -3.86 15.06
C MET A 1 -8.95 -4.97 15.62
N ASN A 2 -9.29 -5.50 16.80
CA ASN A 2 -8.49 -6.51 17.51
C ASN A 2 -9.07 -7.93 17.44
N LYS A 3 -10.29 -8.10 16.91
CA LYS A 3 -10.92 -9.39 16.76
C LYS A 3 -10.35 -10.12 15.54
N ALA A 4 -9.95 -11.37 15.74
CA ALA A 4 -9.42 -12.20 14.67
C ALA A 4 -10.53 -12.65 13.68
N GLY A 5 -10.14 -12.84 12.42
CA GLY A 5 -11.00 -13.44 11.39
C GLY A 5 -12.20 -12.59 10.97
N VAL A 6 -12.22 -11.30 11.29
CA VAL A 6 -13.33 -10.42 10.90
C VAL A 6 -13.15 -9.89 9.50
N THR A 7 -14.26 -9.78 8.77
CA THR A 7 -14.32 -9.06 7.50
C THR A 7 -15.05 -7.74 7.73
N LEU A 8 -14.39 -6.64 7.40
CA LEU A 8 -15.02 -5.34 7.21
C LEU A 8 -15.34 -5.19 5.73
N ILE A 9 -16.63 -5.15 5.41
CA ILE A 9 -17.11 -5.07 4.02
C ILE A 9 -17.82 -3.73 3.79
N GLY A 10 -17.44 -3.04 2.73
CA GLY A 10 -18.13 -1.87 2.21
C GLY A 10 -19.34 -2.25 1.39
N TYR A 11 -20.46 -1.58 1.62
CA TYR A 11 -21.53 -1.52 0.64
C TYR A 11 -21.12 -0.59 -0.52
N PRO A 12 -21.72 -0.72 -1.72
CA PRO A 12 -21.47 0.20 -2.82
C PRO A 12 -21.56 1.66 -2.36
N ASN A 13 -20.57 2.47 -2.74
CA ASN A 13 -20.42 3.88 -2.35
C ASN A 13 -20.13 4.14 -0.87
N THR A 14 -19.71 3.13 -0.09
CA THR A 14 -19.25 3.35 1.28
C THR A 14 -18.00 4.23 1.28
N LEU A 15 -18.12 5.43 1.87
CA LEU A 15 -17.03 6.38 2.05
C LEU A 15 -16.61 6.44 3.52
N VAL A 16 -15.34 6.20 3.78
CA VAL A 16 -14.67 6.51 5.03
C VAL A 16 -13.86 7.78 4.83
N LEU A 17 -14.35 8.91 5.35
CA LEU A 17 -13.68 10.21 5.28
C LEU A 17 -13.03 10.53 6.62
N LEU A 18 -11.71 10.64 6.62
CA LEU A 18 -10.94 11.11 7.76
C LEU A 18 -10.97 12.63 7.87
N GLN A 19 -11.26 13.12 9.08
CA GLN A 19 -11.33 14.55 9.41
C GLN A 19 -10.33 14.96 10.51
N ALA A 20 -9.36 14.10 10.80
CA ALA A 20 -8.31 14.32 11.78
C ALA A 20 -7.08 13.46 11.47
N ALA A 21 -5.93 13.87 12.01
CA ALA A 21 -4.66 13.14 11.88
C ALA A 21 -4.61 11.90 12.80
N VAL A 22 -5.35 10.85 12.42
CA VAL A 22 -5.43 9.58 13.16
C VAL A 22 -5.32 8.39 12.20
N ILE A 23 -4.98 7.21 12.71
CA ILE A 23 -5.04 5.97 11.93
C ILE A 23 -6.50 5.50 11.91
N THR A 24 -7.12 5.46 10.72
CA THR A 24 -8.52 5.04 10.54
C THR A 24 -8.76 3.62 11.03
N PHE A 25 -7.88 2.70 10.62
CA PHE A 25 -7.98 1.28 10.91
C PHE A 25 -6.66 0.76 11.48
N LEU A 26 -6.54 0.78 12.80
CA LEU A 26 -5.49 0.02 13.50
C LEU A 26 -5.94 -1.44 13.65
N VAL A 27 -5.35 -2.34 12.87
CA VAL A 27 -5.70 -3.78 12.81
C VAL A 27 -4.68 -4.58 13.63
N THR A 28 -5.13 -5.21 14.70
CA THR A 28 -4.27 -5.94 15.65
C THR A 28 -4.63 -7.41 15.82
N GLY A 29 -5.85 -7.81 15.46
CA GLY A 29 -6.20 -9.24 15.36
C GLY A 29 -5.69 -9.82 14.04
N SER A 30 -5.47 -11.12 13.95
CA SER A 30 -5.04 -11.81 12.71
C SER A 30 -6.23 -12.24 11.84
N GLY A 31 -6.02 -12.46 10.55
CA GLY A 31 -7.06 -13.00 9.66
C GLY A 31 -8.12 -11.97 9.23
N VAL A 32 -7.84 -10.67 9.42
CA VAL A 32 -8.80 -9.61 9.10
C VAL A 32 -8.80 -9.34 7.60
N THR A 33 -10.00 -9.23 7.03
CA THR A 33 -10.23 -8.78 5.65
C THR A 33 -10.85 -7.39 5.65
N ILE A 34 -10.32 -6.48 4.84
CA ILE A 34 -10.92 -5.17 4.53
C ILE A 34 -11.26 -5.17 3.04
N ASP A 35 -12.55 -5.11 2.73
CA ASP A 35 -13.10 -5.36 1.40
C ASP A 35 -14.05 -4.24 0.95
N GLY A 36 -13.85 -3.70 -0.25
CA GLY A 36 -14.86 -2.88 -0.92
C GLY A 36 -15.07 -1.48 -0.34
N LEU A 37 -14.13 -0.94 0.44
CA LEU A 37 -14.24 0.41 0.99
C LEU A 37 -13.67 1.47 0.06
N THR A 38 -14.27 2.66 0.08
CA THR A 38 -13.62 3.90 -0.38
C THR A 38 -13.10 4.67 0.83
N ILE A 39 -11.79 4.97 0.87
CA ILE A 39 -11.13 5.60 2.02
C ILE A 39 -10.36 6.84 1.56
N THR A 40 -10.60 7.97 2.22
CA THR A 40 -9.87 9.23 1.97
C THR A 40 -9.83 10.12 3.20
N SER A 41 -9.23 11.30 3.08
CA SER A 41 -9.19 12.32 4.11
C SER A 41 -9.41 13.71 3.52
N ASP A 42 -9.89 14.63 4.36
CA ASP A 42 -10.09 16.04 3.99
C ASP A 42 -8.78 16.85 3.88
N ASN A 43 -7.70 16.37 4.52
CA ASN A 43 -6.36 16.96 4.50
C ASN A 43 -5.29 15.84 4.38
N PRO A 44 -4.08 16.08 3.82
CA PRO A 44 -3.07 15.04 3.69
C PRO A 44 -2.34 14.91 5.03
N TYR A 45 -3.00 14.28 6.01
CA TYR A 45 -2.41 14.06 7.33
C TYR A 45 -1.16 13.17 7.22
N ALA A 46 -0.14 13.47 8.02
CA ALA A 46 1.14 12.74 8.03
C ALA A 46 1.04 11.36 8.73
N VAL A 47 0.05 10.57 8.35
CA VAL A 47 -0.29 9.25 8.88
C VAL A 47 -0.80 8.33 7.77
N GLU A 48 -0.77 7.03 8.01
CA GLU A 48 -1.46 6.03 7.21
C GLU A 48 -2.95 5.92 7.56
N PHE A 49 -3.78 5.56 6.58
CA PHE A 49 -5.18 5.23 6.85
C PHE A 49 -5.32 3.87 7.55
N ILE A 50 -4.54 2.88 7.12
CA ILE A 50 -4.62 1.51 7.64
C ILE A 50 -3.26 1.12 8.21
N GLN A 51 -3.21 0.75 9.48
CA GLN A 51 -2.03 0.14 10.08
C GLN A 51 -2.31 -1.33 10.37
N LEU A 52 -1.54 -2.22 9.76
CA LEU A 52 -1.69 -3.67 9.85
C LEU A 52 -0.63 -4.25 10.78
N ALA A 53 -1.01 -4.62 12.01
CA ALA A 53 -0.31 -5.63 12.79
C ALA A 53 -0.93 -7.00 12.49
N GLY A 54 -0.72 -8.01 13.33
CA GLY A 54 -1.31 -9.34 13.12
C GLY A 54 -0.82 -10.01 11.83
N THR A 55 -1.46 -11.09 11.41
CA THR A 55 -1.02 -11.88 10.24
C THR A 55 -2.19 -12.44 9.44
N ASN A 56 -1.97 -12.91 8.22
CA ASN A 56 -2.98 -13.49 7.34
C ASN A 56 -4.07 -12.48 6.94
N HIS A 57 -3.68 -11.25 6.67
CA HIS A 57 -4.58 -10.17 6.31
C HIS A 57 -4.93 -10.13 4.84
N LYS A 58 -6.11 -9.59 4.53
CA LYS A 58 -6.52 -9.26 3.17
C LYS A 58 -6.98 -7.82 3.09
N LEU A 59 -6.43 -7.05 2.15
CA LEU A 59 -6.89 -5.72 1.77
C LEU A 59 -7.29 -5.81 0.30
N VAL A 60 -8.59 -5.87 0.03
CA VAL A 60 -9.09 -6.22 -1.30
C VAL A 60 -10.19 -5.30 -1.84
N ASN A 61 -10.22 -5.06 -3.14
CA ASN A 61 -11.29 -4.31 -3.82
C ASN A 61 -11.55 -2.89 -3.27
N ASN A 62 -10.57 -2.26 -2.62
CA ASN A 62 -10.74 -0.93 -2.04
C ASN A 62 -10.31 0.17 -3.01
N VAL A 63 -10.85 1.37 -2.80
CA VAL A 63 -10.37 2.62 -3.41
C VAL A 63 -9.81 3.50 -2.31
N ILE A 64 -8.50 3.71 -2.28
CA ILE A 64 -7.80 4.36 -1.17
C ILE A 64 -7.00 5.54 -1.72
N PHE A 65 -7.38 6.77 -1.35
CA PHE A 65 -6.76 7.95 -1.94
C PHE A 65 -6.60 9.11 -0.99
N GLY A 66 -5.56 9.91 -1.19
CA GLY A 66 -5.35 11.15 -0.45
C GLY A 66 -6.03 12.35 -1.12
N PRO A 67 -6.14 13.49 -0.42
CA PRO A 67 -6.49 14.74 -1.07
C PRO A 67 -5.34 15.22 -1.97
N PRO A 68 -5.63 15.93 -3.07
CA PRO A 68 -4.60 16.50 -3.94
C PRO A 68 -3.61 17.37 -3.18
N GLN A 69 -2.32 17.20 -3.48
CA GLN A 69 -1.25 18.01 -2.90
C GLN A 69 -0.58 18.84 -3.99
N VAL A 70 -0.34 20.11 -3.70
CA VAL A 70 0.25 21.06 -4.65
C VAL A 70 1.75 20.85 -4.81
N GLY A 71 2.24 21.11 -6.03
CA GLY A 71 3.67 21.07 -6.35
C GLY A 71 4.25 19.67 -6.49
N PRO A 72 5.59 19.58 -6.62
CA PRO A 72 6.28 18.31 -6.84
C PRO A 72 6.04 17.32 -5.71
N SER A 73 5.86 16.05 -6.05
CA SER A 73 5.60 14.99 -5.07
C SER A 73 6.73 14.79 -4.07
N THR A 74 7.92 15.37 -4.27
CA THR A 74 9.04 15.37 -3.30
C THR A 74 8.73 16.17 -2.05
N GLY A 75 7.90 17.21 -2.13
CA GLY A 75 7.49 18.06 -0.99
C GLY A 75 6.17 17.67 -0.33
N TRP A 76 5.46 16.66 -0.85
CA TRP A 76 4.18 16.23 -0.31
C TRP A 76 4.31 15.71 1.12
N VAL A 77 3.30 16.02 1.94
CA VAL A 77 3.11 15.43 3.26
C VAL A 77 2.99 13.92 3.12
N VAL A 78 3.60 13.20 4.05
CA VAL A 78 3.69 11.75 4.00
C VAL A 78 2.40 11.09 4.51
N ASN A 79 1.33 11.19 3.71
CA ASN A 79 0.10 10.43 3.88
C ASN A 79 0.21 9.07 3.18
N ARG A 80 -0.36 8.01 3.78
CA ARG A 80 -0.25 6.66 3.25
C ARG A 80 -1.57 5.92 3.16
N GLY A 81 -1.69 5.04 2.17
CA GLY A 81 -2.83 4.13 2.09
C GLY A 81 -2.79 3.12 3.25
N PHE A 82 -1.70 2.35 3.34
CA PHE A 82 -1.47 1.48 4.48
C PHE A 82 0.00 1.41 4.92
N LEU A 83 0.21 0.90 6.13
CA LEU A 83 1.52 0.58 6.68
C LEU A 83 1.45 -0.78 7.36
N THR A 84 2.43 -1.63 7.12
CA THR A 84 2.60 -2.87 7.89
C THR A 84 3.35 -2.53 9.17
N GLN A 85 2.95 -3.07 10.32
CA GLN A 85 3.89 -3.16 11.43
C GLN A 85 4.96 -4.22 11.08
N GLY A 86 6.06 -4.25 11.83
CA GLY A 86 7.12 -5.24 11.58
C GLY A 86 6.63 -6.66 11.84
N ASN A 87 7.20 -7.62 11.10
CA ASN A 87 6.95 -9.07 11.26
C ASN A 87 5.52 -9.56 10.96
N ILE A 88 4.75 -8.84 10.14
CA ILE A 88 3.48 -9.41 9.66
C ILE A 88 3.74 -10.44 8.56
N VAL A 89 2.97 -11.51 8.51
CA VAL A 89 3.15 -12.61 7.55
C VAL A 89 1.86 -12.87 6.78
N ASN A 90 1.98 -13.22 5.50
CA ASN A 90 0.88 -13.56 4.60
C ASN A 90 -0.16 -12.44 4.42
N LEU A 91 0.28 -11.19 4.24
CA LEU A 91 -0.62 -10.12 3.80
C LEU A 91 -0.95 -10.28 2.31
N ILE A 92 -2.21 -10.19 1.93
CA ILE A 92 -2.64 -10.07 0.53
C ILE A 92 -3.23 -8.68 0.33
N VAL A 93 -2.65 -7.91 -0.59
CA VAL A 93 -3.19 -6.62 -1.05
C VAL A 93 -3.53 -6.77 -2.51
N GLN A 94 -4.82 -6.86 -2.83
CA GLN A 94 -5.25 -7.28 -4.16
C GLN A 94 -6.42 -6.47 -4.71
N ASP A 95 -6.39 -6.18 -6.02
CA ASP A 95 -7.49 -5.56 -6.76
C ASP A 95 -7.93 -4.20 -6.16
N ASN A 96 -7.02 -3.46 -5.50
CA ASN A 96 -7.30 -2.13 -4.98
C ASN A 96 -6.86 -1.03 -5.95
N ILE A 97 -7.39 0.18 -5.75
CA ILE A 97 -6.97 1.39 -6.44
C ILE A 97 -6.34 2.35 -5.42
N PHE A 98 -5.12 2.82 -5.68
CA PHE A 98 -4.41 3.80 -4.84
C PHE A 98 -4.02 5.06 -5.62
N TYR A 99 -4.35 6.25 -5.11
CA TYR A 99 -3.93 7.50 -5.77
C TYR A 99 -3.88 8.73 -4.87
N PHE A 100 -3.22 9.81 -5.32
CA PHE A 100 -3.05 11.07 -4.55
C PHE A 100 -2.45 10.87 -3.14
N LEU A 101 -1.68 9.81 -2.95
CA LEU A 101 -0.97 9.51 -1.71
C LEU A 101 0.51 9.78 -1.90
N ARG A 102 1.21 10.20 -0.84
CA ARG A 102 2.67 10.17 -0.88
C ARG A 102 3.16 8.75 -1.16
N GLN A 103 2.64 7.77 -0.42
CA GLN A 103 2.96 6.36 -0.58
C GLN A 103 1.67 5.54 -0.54
N PRO A 104 1.35 4.69 -1.54
CA PRO A 104 0.29 3.69 -1.39
C PRO A 104 0.54 2.81 -0.17
N ALA A 105 1.80 2.40 0.06
CA ALA A 105 2.18 1.67 1.25
C ALA A 105 3.63 1.91 1.69
N TYR A 106 3.86 1.66 2.99
CA TYR A 106 5.19 1.40 3.55
C TYR A 106 5.20 0.00 4.17
N LEU A 107 6.04 -0.88 3.64
CA LEU A 107 6.15 -2.29 4.03
C LEU A 107 7.37 -2.43 4.94
N ASN A 108 7.12 -2.46 6.24
CA ASN A 108 8.16 -2.52 7.28
C ASN A 108 8.90 -3.86 7.34
N PRO A 109 10.09 -3.89 7.97
CA PRO A 109 10.97 -5.05 8.00
C PRO A 109 10.31 -6.35 8.45
N ASN A 110 10.83 -7.46 7.93
CA ASN A 110 10.41 -8.83 8.22
C ASN A 110 8.93 -9.12 7.89
N SER A 111 8.27 -8.22 7.17
CA SER A 111 6.90 -8.43 6.72
C SER A 111 6.88 -9.26 5.44
N THR A 112 5.88 -10.13 5.27
CA THR A 112 5.70 -10.91 4.04
C THR A 112 4.29 -10.86 3.48
N GLY A 113 4.18 -11.00 2.16
CA GLY A 113 2.89 -11.02 1.50
C GLY A 113 2.94 -10.91 -0.01
N SER A 114 1.81 -10.52 -0.58
CA SER A 114 1.64 -10.31 -2.02
C SER A 114 0.87 -9.02 -2.30
N ILE A 115 1.36 -8.25 -3.27
CA ILE A 115 0.71 -7.05 -3.81
C ILE A 115 0.32 -7.38 -5.25
N ILE A 116 -0.97 -7.64 -5.49
CA ILE A 116 -1.44 -8.27 -6.74
C ILE A 116 -2.50 -7.43 -7.42
N ASN A 117 -2.41 -7.20 -8.73
CA ASN A 117 -3.48 -6.58 -9.54
C ASN A 117 -4.01 -5.23 -9.02
N ASN A 118 -3.21 -4.45 -8.30
CA ASN A 118 -3.62 -3.13 -7.87
C ASN A 118 -3.38 -2.09 -8.99
N VAL A 119 -4.17 -1.03 -9.00
CA VAL A 119 -3.97 0.14 -9.85
C VAL A 119 -3.42 1.27 -9.01
N VAL A 120 -2.24 1.81 -9.34
CA VAL A 120 -1.60 2.85 -8.53
C VAL A 120 -1.14 4.02 -9.40
N TYR A 121 -1.52 5.24 -9.04
CA TYR A 121 -1.14 6.42 -9.82
C TYR A 121 -1.07 7.69 -8.99
N ASN A 122 -0.29 8.66 -9.45
CA ASN A 122 -0.07 9.94 -8.80
C ASN A 122 0.38 9.80 -7.34
N THR A 123 1.32 8.89 -7.13
CA THR A 123 1.97 8.64 -5.84
C THR A 123 3.50 8.65 -5.98
N ARG A 124 4.23 8.22 -4.95
CA ARG A 124 5.65 7.86 -5.06
C ARG A 124 5.93 6.36 -4.98
N GLY A 125 4.91 5.53 -5.21
CA GLY A 125 5.06 4.08 -5.30
C GLY A 125 5.13 3.37 -3.95
N PHE A 126 5.06 2.04 -4.03
CA PHE A 126 5.20 1.18 -2.87
C PHE A 126 6.62 1.25 -2.32
N VAL A 127 6.76 1.36 -1.01
CA VAL A 127 8.07 1.34 -0.35
C VAL A 127 8.27 0.01 0.36
N VAL A 128 9.30 -0.72 -0.06
CA VAL A 128 9.75 -1.98 0.52
C VAL A 128 10.97 -1.70 1.39
N ASP A 129 10.85 -1.91 2.69
CA ASP A 129 11.93 -1.74 3.66
C ASP A 129 12.20 -3.08 4.35
N GLN A 130 13.19 -3.83 3.83
CA GLN A 130 13.61 -5.13 4.40
C GLN A 130 12.44 -6.13 4.55
N ALA A 131 11.43 -6.01 3.67
CA ALA A 131 10.27 -6.87 3.61
C ALA A 131 10.37 -7.82 2.40
N ILE A 132 9.53 -8.86 2.36
CA ILE A 132 9.48 -9.85 1.29
C ILE A 132 8.06 -9.93 0.73
N PHE A 133 7.82 -9.18 -0.35
CA PHE A 133 6.52 -9.11 -1.01
C PHE A 133 6.62 -9.51 -2.48
N VAL A 134 5.73 -10.39 -2.92
CA VAL A 134 5.56 -10.73 -4.33
C VAL A 134 4.68 -9.68 -5.00
N PHE A 135 5.21 -8.96 -5.99
CA PHE A 135 4.45 -8.02 -6.82
C PHE A 135 4.10 -8.68 -8.15
N SER A 136 2.81 -8.71 -8.51
CA SER A 136 2.39 -9.28 -9.79
C SER A 136 1.12 -8.62 -10.31
N GLY A 137 1.07 -8.33 -11.61
CA GLY A 137 -0.11 -7.80 -12.31
C GLY A 137 -0.51 -6.38 -11.89
N ASN A 138 0.27 -5.68 -11.08
CA ASN A 138 -0.02 -4.29 -10.74
C ASN A 138 0.16 -3.40 -11.96
N SER A 139 -0.65 -2.36 -12.05
CA SER A 139 -0.65 -1.41 -13.16
C SER A 139 -0.58 0.03 -12.68
N TRP A 140 -0.06 0.90 -13.54
CA TRP A 140 0.28 2.28 -13.21
C TRP A 140 -0.50 3.25 -14.11
N GLY A 141 -1.17 4.21 -13.50
CA GLY A 141 -2.06 5.13 -14.19
C GLY A 141 -1.45 6.51 -14.46
N SER A 142 -2.29 7.43 -14.93
CA SER A 142 -1.98 8.85 -15.10
C SER A 142 -2.78 9.70 -14.10
N PRO A 143 -2.18 10.72 -13.45
CA PRO A 143 -0.78 11.11 -13.51
C PRO A 143 0.17 10.02 -13.03
N VAL A 144 1.37 9.94 -13.61
CA VAL A 144 2.33 8.86 -13.29
C VAL A 144 2.84 8.95 -11.86
N ASN A 145 3.26 7.82 -11.30
CA ASN A 145 3.99 7.82 -10.03
C ASN A 145 5.40 8.41 -10.20
N ALA A 146 6.03 8.85 -9.10
CA ALA A 146 7.44 9.22 -9.13
C ALA A 146 8.35 8.02 -9.45
N VAL A 147 8.05 6.89 -8.81
CA VAL A 147 8.50 5.52 -9.11
C VAL A 147 7.35 4.60 -8.68
N ASP A 148 7.31 3.39 -9.20
CA ASP A 148 6.19 2.46 -8.93
C ASP A 148 6.48 1.57 -7.73
N ILE A 149 7.73 1.08 -7.63
CA ILE A 149 8.21 0.24 -6.53
C ILE A 149 9.60 0.76 -6.13
N ALA A 150 9.80 1.04 -4.84
CA ALA A 150 11.09 1.38 -4.27
C ALA A 150 11.56 0.27 -3.32
N LEU A 151 12.75 -0.27 -3.58
CA LEU A 151 13.43 -1.25 -2.72
C LEU A 151 14.49 -0.50 -1.91
N LEU A 152 14.28 -0.35 -0.60
CA LEU A 152 15.20 0.37 0.26
C LEU A 152 16.41 -0.48 0.68
N VAL A 153 17.45 0.21 1.17
CA VAL A 153 18.66 -0.37 1.75
C VAL A 153 18.34 -1.54 2.68
N GLY A 154 19.03 -2.66 2.48
CA GLY A 154 18.85 -3.88 3.27
C GLY A 154 17.71 -4.79 2.79
N THR A 155 16.87 -4.37 1.85
CA THR A 155 15.95 -5.29 1.15
C THR A 155 16.78 -6.33 0.41
N ILE A 156 16.35 -7.60 0.44
CA ILE A 156 17.15 -8.71 -0.08
C ILE A 156 17.38 -8.61 -1.59
N SER A 157 18.51 -9.15 -2.06
CA SER A 157 18.70 -9.56 -3.45
C SER A 157 18.17 -10.98 -3.68
N GLY A 158 17.84 -11.29 -4.92
CA GLY A 158 17.22 -12.55 -5.33
C GLY A 158 15.69 -12.48 -5.34
N SER A 159 15.06 -13.65 -5.37
CA SER A 159 13.59 -13.77 -5.33
C SER A 159 13.05 -13.11 -4.03
N PRO A 160 11.93 -12.35 -4.10
CA PRO A 160 11.04 -12.17 -5.25
C PRO A 160 11.35 -10.95 -6.14
N TYR A 161 12.40 -10.19 -5.86
CA TYR A 161 12.66 -8.90 -6.51
C TYR A 161 13.50 -9.00 -7.78
N ASP A 162 14.41 -9.97 -7.83
CA ASP A 162 15.34 -10.12 -8.94
C ASP A 162 14.94 -11.27 -9.89
N PRO A 163 15.17 -11.12 -11.20
CA PRO A 163 15.76 -9.94 -11.84
C PRO A 163 14.76 -8.77 -11.93
N LEU A 164 15.25 -7.54 -11.73
CA LEU A 164 14.42 -6.32 -11.74
C LEU A 164 13.64 -6.13 -13.06
N THR A 165 14.18 -6.64 -14.18
CA THR A 165 13.50 -6.62 -15.48
C THR A 165 12.21 -7.44 -15.46
N ASP A 166 12.22 -8.59 -14.78
CA ASP A 166 11.04 -9.46 -14.67
C ASP A 166 10.07 -8.87 -13.65
N LEU A 167 10.56 -8.31 -12.54
CA LEU A 167 9.74 -7.57 -11.60
C LEU A 167 8.98 -6.43 -12.30
N ALA A 168 9.67 -5.64 -13.13
CA ALA A 168 9.06 -4.57 -13.91
C ALA A 168 8.06 -5.11 -14.93
N ALA A 169 8.45 -6.09 -15.75
CA ALA A 169 7.61 -6.65 -16.81
C ALA A 169 6.33 -7.30 -16.26
N ASN A 170 6.42 -8.02 -15.15
CA ASN A 170 5.28 -8.65 -14.48
C ASN A 170 4.33 -7.65 -13.81
N ASN A 171 4.73 -6.38 -13.72
CA ASN A 171 3.93 -5.30 -13.17
C ASN A 171 3.81 -4.16 -14.19
N SER A 172 3.35 -4.47 -15.41
CA SER A 172 3.03 -3.46 -16.44
C SER A 172 4.17 -2.47 -16.73
N SER A 173 5.40 -2.98 -16.86
CA SER A 173 6.61 -2.18 -17.10
C SER A 173 6.89 -1.15 -16.00
N ALA A 174 6.78 -1.58 -14.73
CA ALA A 174 6.97 -0.72 -13.57
C ALA A 174 8.35 -0.04 -13.56
N THR A 175 8.38 1.22 -13.15
CA THR A 175 9.61 1.94 -12.80
C THR A 175 10.06 1.51 -11.41
N ILE A 176 11.17 0.78 -11.35
CA ILE A 176 11.75 0.30 -10.09
C ILE A 176 12.87 1.24 -9.63
N SER A 177 12.80 1.71 -8.37
CA SER A 177 13.91 2.35 -7.68
C SER A 177 14.61 1.33 -6.80
N ASP A 178 15.74 0.82 -7.25
CA ASP A 178 16.58 -0.05 -6.43
C ASP A 178 17.61 0.77 -5.64
N GLN A 179 17.51 0.72 -4.31
CA GLN A 179 18.36 1.44 -3.36
C GLN A 179 19.00 0.46 -2.35
N ARG A 180 18.98 -0.85 -2.65
CA ARG A 180 19.45 -1.93 -1.77
C ARG A 180 20.94 -1.84 -1.45
#